data_AF-A0A1A8DB35-F1
#
_entry.id   AF-A0A1A8DB35-F1
#
_cell.length_a   1.000
_cell.length_b   1.000
_cell.length_c   1.000
_cell.angle_alpha   90.00
_cell.angle_beta   90.00
_cell.angle_gamma   90.00
#
_symmetry.space_group_name_H-M   'P 1'
#
loop_
_entity.id
_entity.type
_entity.pdbx_description
1 polymer ?
#
loop_
_entity_poly.entity_id
_entity_poly.type
_entity_poly.pdbx_seq_one_letter_code
_entity_poly.pdbx_strand_id
1 'polypeptide(L)'
;KDSEALRKTMTATEHHHLFSNISVIHKISHRFFQDLEQRHNEQLMIRDISDIVQNHAAHHFDPYIVYCSNETFQQRTLQKLLNNNAAFKETLKQIESNSECGGLPMLSFLILPMQRVTRLPLLLDTICQKTPAQTAE
;
A
#
# COMPACT_ATOMS: atom_id res chain seq x y z
N LYS A 1 0.34 -10.71 -5.78
CA LYS A 1 1.20 -11.54 -4.91
C LYS A 1 0.72 -12.99 -4.82
N ASP A 2 -0.60 -13.23 -4.74
CA ASP A 2 -1.16 -14.60 -4.61
C ASP A 2 -1.34 -15.32 -5.96
N SER A 3 -0.94 -14.70 -7.06
CA SER A 3 -0.94 -15.35 -8.38
C SER A 3 0.08 -16.48 -8.41
N GLU A 4 -0.42 -17.72 -8.39
CA GLU A 4 0.42 -18.91 -8.48
C GLU A 4 1.21 -18.95 -9.80
N ALA A 5 0.60 -18.47 -10.89
CA ALA A 5 1.24 -18.34 -12.20
C ALA A 5 2.47 -17.43 -12.12
N LEU A 6 2.32 -16.24 -11.51
CA LEU A 6 3.44 -15.31 -11.34
C LEU A 6 4.51 -15.90 -10.41
N ARG A 7 4.11 -16.53 -9.30
CA ARG A 7 5.05 -17.13 -8.33
C ARG A 7 5.88 -18.25 -8.96
N LYS A 8 5.31 -19.06 -9.85
CA LYS A 8 6.04 -20.13 -10.58
C LYS A 8 7.13 -19.58 -11.51
N THR A 9 7.04 -18.32 -11.93
CA THR A 9 8.01 -17.71 -12.85
C THR A 9 9.25 -17.15 -12.14
N MET A 10 9.31 -17.17 -10.81
CA MET A 10 10.39 -16.55 -10.04
C MET A 10 10.87 -17.43 -8.88
N THR A 11 12.10 -17.22 -8.44
CA THR A 11 12.61 -17.88 -7.23
C THR A 11 11.98 -17.29 -5.96
N ALA A 12 12.05 -18.02 -4.84
CA ALA A 12 11.58 -17.53 -3.56
C ALA A 12 12.29 -16.22 -3.14
N THR A 13 13.58 -16.09 -3.45
CA THR A 13 14.38 -14.89 -3.18
C THR A 13 13.92 -13.71 -4.02
N GLU A 14 13.68 -13.91 -5.32
CA GLU A 14 13.15 -12.85 -6.20
C GLU A 14 11.74 -12.42 -5.79
N HIS A 15 10.89 -13.38 -5.40
CA HIS A 15 9.57 -13.08 -4.84
C HIS A 15 9.69 -12.23 -3.57
N HIS A 16 10.60 -12.59 -2.67
CA HIS A 16 10.83 -11.84 -1.43
C HIS A 16 11.37 -10.42 -1.73
N HIS A 17 12.33 -10.27 -2.62
CA HIS A 17 12.85 -8.94 -2.99
C HIS A 17 11.82 -8.09 -3.73
N LEU A 18 10.93 -8.68 -4.54
CA LEU A 18 9.93 -7.97 -5.32
C LEU A 18 8.75 -7.48 -4.47
N PHE A 19 8.30 -8.29 -3.51
CA PHE A 19 7.11 -7.98 -2.70
C PHE A 19 7.44 -7.55 -1.26
N SER A 20 8.68 -7.74 -0.78
CA SER A 20 9.11 -7.41 0.57
C SER A 20 8.07 -7.87 1.61
N ASN A 21 7.72 -6.98 2.54
CA ASN A 21 6.69 -7.14 3.55
C ASN A 21 5.31 -6.59 3.13
N ILE A 22 4.97 -6.55 1.83
CA ILE A 22 3.67 -6.00 1.34
C ILE A 22 2.45 -6.66 2.02
N SER A 23 2.55 -7.94 2.39
CA SER A 23 1.47 -8.62 3.12
C SER A 23 1.22 -8.02 4.50
N VAL A 24 2.27 -7.57 5.18
CA VAL A 24 2.17 -6.85 6.46
C VAL A 24 1.55 -5.48 6.23
N ILE A 25 2.01 -4.75 5.20
CA ILE A 25 1.44 -3.45 4.80
C ILE A 25 -0.06 -3.55 4.54
N HIS A 26 -0.48 -4.58 3.80
CA HIS A 26 -1.88 -4.81 3.51
C HIS A 26 -2.69 -5.06 4.80
N LYS A 27 -2.16 -5.87 5.72
CA LYS A 27 -2.84 -6.19 6.99
C LYS A 27 -3.02 -4.93 7.86
N ILE A 28 -1.98 -4.12 8.01
CA ILE A 28 -2.07 -2.87 8.80
C ILE A 28 -2.97 -1.83 8.11
N SER A 29 -2.91 -1.72 6.78
CA SER A 29 -3.78 -0.82 6.00
C SER A 29 -5.25 -1.23 6.12
N HIS A 30 -5.52 -2.54 6.09
CA HIS A 30 -6.87 -3.06 6.22
C HIS A 30 -7.43 -2.78 7.62
N ARG A 31 -6.64 -3.01 8.67
CA ARG A 31 -7.06 -2.67 10.04
C ARG A 31 -7.33 -1.18 10.22
N PHE A 32 -6.46 -0.33 9.69
CA PHE A 32 -6.68 1.12 9.70
C PHE A 32 -7.98 1.53 8.99
N PHE A 33 -8.25 0.93 7.83
CA PHE A 33 -9.51 1.16 7.11
C PHE A 33 -10.73 0.68 7.90
N GLN A 34 -10.66 -0.49 8.52
CA GLN A 34 -11.76 -1.03 9.34
C GLN A 34 -12.10 -0.11 10.52
N ASP A 35 -11.10 0.41 11.22
CA ASP A 35 -11.32 1.31 12.36
C ASP A 35 -11.96 2.65 11.89
N LEU A 36 -11.56 3.16 10.72
CA LEU A 36 -12.19 4.34 10.11
C LEU A 36 -13.62 4.08 9.64
N GLU A 37 -13.86 2.93 9.00
CA GLU A 37 -15.19 2.52 8.52
C GLU A 37 -16.16 2.30 9.69
N GLN A 38 -15.68 1.71 10.80
CA GLN A 38 -16.45 1.56 12.01
C GLN A 38 -16.90 2.92 12.56
N ARG A 39 -15.99 3.89 12.67
CA ARG A 39 -16.33 5.26 13.12
C ARG A 39 -17.35 5.93 12.21
N HIS A 40 -17.20 5.74 10.90
CA HIS A 40 -18.15 6.23 9.90
C HIS A 40 -19.55 5.60 10.07
N ASN A 41 -19.63 4.31 10.39
CA ASN A 41 -20.90 3.61 10.56
C ASN A 41 -21.59 3.94 11.90
N GLU A 42 -20.83 4.24 12.95
CA GLU A 42 -21.35 4.61 14.27
C GLU A 42 -21.86 6.07 14.33
N GLN A 43 -21.31 6.96 13.49
CA GLN A 43 -21.60 8.39 13.55
C GLN A 43 -22.11 8.91 12.20
N LEU A 44 -23.35 9.41 12.17
CA LEU A 44 -23.92 10.10 10.99
C LEU A 44 -23.06 11.30 10.52
N MET A 45 -22.30 11.89 11.45
CA MET A 45 -21.32 12.93 11.17
C MET A 45 -20.04 12.61 11.97
N ILE A 46 -18.95 12.37 11.26
CA ILE A 46 -17.63 12.14 11.86
C ILE A 46 -17.13 13.45 12.43
N ARG A 47 -16.95 13.50 13.76
CA ARG A 47 -16.43 14.69 14.45
C ARG A 47 -14.91 14.75 14.43
N ASP A 48 -14.27 13.60 14.65
CA ASP A 48 -12.81 13.48 14.67
C ASP A 48 -12.39 12.03 14.34
N ILE A 49 -11.20 11.93 13.72
CA ILE A 49 -10.49 10.68 13.40
C ILE A 49 -9.03 10.72 13.89
N SER A 50 -8.60 11.81 14.52
CA SER A 50 -7.21 12.04 14.93
C SER A 50 -6.73 10.96 15.90
N ASP A 51 -7.63 10.47 16.77
CA ASP A 51 -7.39 9.36 17.68
C ASP A 51 -7.00 8.08 16.94
N ILE A 52 -7.77 7.71 15.91
CA ILE A 52 -7.51 6.53 15.08
C ILE A 52 -6.18 6.71 14.34
N VAL A 53 -6.00 7.85 13.68
CA VAL A 53 -4.78 8.08 12.88
C VAL A 53 -3.53 8.10 13.74
N GLN A 54 -3.56 8.76 14.90
CA GLN A 54 -2.44 8.80 15.84
C GLN A 54 -2.09 7.40 16.34
N ASN A 55 -3.08 6.60 16.74
CA ASN A 55 -2.84 5.25 17.22
C ASN A 55 -2.19 4.34 16.16
N HIS A 56 -2.66 4.43 14.90
CA HIS A 56 -2.08 3.66 13.80
C HIS A 56 -0.70 4.15 13.39
N ALA A 57 -0.50 5.46 13.31
CA ALA A 57 0.79 6.05 12.99
C ALA A 57 1.86 5.71 14.04
N ALA A 58 1.51 5.76 15.33
CA ALA A 58 2.46 5.53 16.41
C ALA A 58 2.83 4.05 16.63
N HIS A 59 1.92 3.11 16.36
CA HIS A 59 2.10 1.71 16.76
C HIS A 59 2.09 0.70 15.61
N HIS A 60 1.62 1.08 14.42
CA HIS A 60 1.33 0.12 13.35
C HIS A 60 2.00 0.44 12.02
N PHE A 61 2.57 1.64 11.83
CA PHE A 61 3.14 2.07 10.55
C PHE A 61 4.65 1.82 10.39
N ASP A 62 5.36 1.32 11.41
CA ASP A 62 6.76 0.89 11.29
C ASP A 62 7.06 -0.02 10.07
N PRO A 63 6.19 -0.96 9.67
CA PRO A 63 6.42 -1.78 8.50
C PRO A 63 6.56 -1.00 7.19
N TYR A 64 6.01 0.23 7.08
CA TYR A 64 6.22 1.10 5.92
C TYR A 64 7.68 1.50 5.77
N ILE A 65 8.41 1.69 6.87
CA ILE A 65 9.84 2.03 6.84
C ILE A 65 10.61 0.92 6.15
N VAL A 66 10.35 -0.34 6.54
CA VAL A 66 10.97 -1.52 5.92
C VAL A 66 10.60 -1.64 4.44
N TYR A 67 9.33 -1.42 4.11
CA TYR A 67 8.86 -1.50 2.72
C TYR A 67 9.55 -0.47 1.82
N CYS A 68 9.55 0.81 2.24
CA CYS A 68 10.14 1.92 1.51
C CYS A 68 11.67 1.79 1.41
N SER A 69 12.34 1.30 2.47
CA SER A 69 13.78 1.07 2.44
C SER A 69 14.18 0.00 1.41
N ASN A 70 13.28 -0.95 1.13
CA ASN A 70 13.49 -2.00 0.15
C ASN A 70 13.05 -1.63 -1.28
N GLU A 71 12.50 -0.44 -1.51
CA GLU A 71 11.96 -0.02 -2.81
C GLU A 71 12.99 -0.16 -3.93
N THR A 72 14.24 0.26 -3.69
CA THR A 72 15.31 0.15 -4.70
C THR A 72 15.58 -1.31 -5.09
N PHE A 73 15.50 -2.25 -4.13
CA PHE A 73 15.67 -3.68 -4.40
C PHE A 73 14.48 -4.25 -5.18
N GLN A 74 13.26 -3.83 -4.85
CA GLN A 74 12.04 -4.21 -5.58
C GLN A 74 12.13 -3.77 -7.04
N GLN A 75 12.48 -2.51 -7.29
CA GLN A 75 12.63 -1.95 -8.63
C GLN A 75 13.70 -2.68 -9.45
N ARG A 76 14.89 -2.90 -8.87
CA ARG A 76 15.98 -3.64 -9.53
C ARG A 76 15.57 -5.07 -9.87
N THR A 77 14.90 -5.75 -8.95
CA THR A 77 14.44 -7.13 -9.15
C THR A 77 13.38 -7.19 -10.25
N LEU A 78 12.42 -6.26 -10.26
CA LEU A 78 11.42 -6.16 -11.31
C LEU A 78 12.05 -5.95 -12.68
N GLN A 79 12.98 -5.01 -12.81
CA GLN A 79 13.68 -4.75 -14.07
C GLN A 79 14.50 -5.96 -14.55
N LYS A 80 15.20 -6.63 -13.63
CA LYS A 80 15.93 -7.86 -13.95
C LYS A 80 15.00 -8.95 -14.47
N LEU A 81 13.86 -9.16 -13.81
CA LEU A 81 12.87 -10.17 -14.23
C LEU A 81 12.23 -9.83 -15.58
N LEU A 82 11.90 -8.56 -15.82
CA LEU A 82 11.34 -8.11 -17.10
C LEU A 82 12.31 -8.29 -18.28
N ASN A 83 13.61 -8.12 -18.04
CA ASN A 83 14.64 -8.21 -19.09
C ASN A 83 15.12 -9.64 -19.34
N ASN A 84 15.22 -10.46 -18.29
CA ASN A 84 15.88 -11.77 -18.37
C ASN A 84 14.91 -12.95 -18.32
N ASN A 85 13.61 -12.73 -18.04
CA ASN A 85 12.64 -13.81 -17.87
C ASN A 85 11.39 -13.56 -18.71
N ALA A 86 11.35 -14.18 -19.90
CA ALA A 86 10.23 -14.06 -20.83
C ALA A 86 8.92 -14.59 -20.24
N ALA A 87 8.97 -15.69 -19.47
CA ALA A 87 7.79 -16.28 -18.83
C ALA A 87 7.19 -15.35 -17.77
N PHE A 88 8.04 -14.70 -16.96
CA PHE A 88 7.61 -13.67 -16.01
C PHE A 88 6.96 -12.48 -16.74
N LYS A 89 7.61 -11.97 -17.79
CA LYS A 89 7.11 -10.84 -18.58
C LYS A 89 5.75 -11.12 -19.20
N GLU A 90 5.57 -12.30 -19.78
CA GLU A 90 4.30 -12.70 -20.40
C GLU A 90 3.19 -12.87 -19.37
N THR A 91 3.48 -13.56 -18.27
CA THR A 91 2.53 -13.71 -17.15
C THR A 91 2.15 -12.36 -16.56
N LEU A 92 3.12 -11.45 -16.39
CA LEU A 92 2.86 -10.13 -15.87
C LEU A 92 1.98 -9.31 -16.83
N LYS A 93 2.25 -9.36 -18.13
CA LYS A 93 1.44 -8.68 -19.15
C LYS A 93 0.00 -9.17 -19.16
N GLN A 94 -0.22 -10.48 -18.96
CA GLN A 94 -1.57 -11.04 -18.80
C GLN A 94 -2.26 -10.49 -17.56
N ILE A 95 -1.56 -10.40 -16.43
CA ILE A 95 -2.10 -9.82 -15.19
C ILE A 95 -2.44 -8.33 -15.39
N GLU A 96 -1.53 -7.55 -15.99
CA GLU A 96 -1.73 -6.13 -16.27
C GLU A 96 -2.87 -5.86 -17.26
N SER A 97 -3.21 -6.83 -18.11
CA SER A 97 -4.35 -6.75 -19.04
C SER A 97 -5.72 -6.94 -18.37
N ASN A 98 -5.76 -7.37 -17.10
CA ASN A 98 -7.01 -7.43 -16.35
C ASN A 98 -7.62 -6.02 -16.22
N SER A 99 -8.93 -5.91 -16.44
CA SER A 99 -9.68 -4.66 -16.28
C SER A 99 -9.50 -4.02 -14.90
N GLU A 100 -9.29 -4.83 -13.86
CA GLU A 100 -9.03 -4.34 -12.49
C GLU A 100 -7.70 -3.57 -12.37
N CYS A 101 -6.73 -3.84 -13.24
CA CYS A 101 -5.45 -3.14 -13.26
C CYS A 101 -5.52 -1.79 -14.00
N GLY A 102 -6.59 -1.53 -14.77
CA GLY A 102 -6.75 -0.27 -15.50
C GLY A 102 -5.62 0.05 -16.49
N GLY A 103 -4.87 -0.96 -16.95
CA GLY A 103 -3.70 -0.80 -17.81
C GLY A 103 -2.46 -0.21 -17.12
N LEU A 104 -2.45 -0.16 -15.78
CA LEU A 104 -1.28 0.30 -15.03
C LEU A 104 -0.23 -0.81 -14.93
N PRO A 105 1.07 -0.47 -15.05
CA PRO A 105 2.14 -1.44 -14.88
C PRO A 105 2.33 -1.82 -13.41
N MET A 106 2.93 -2.99 -13.15
CA MET A 106 3.20 -3.50 -11.80
C MET A 106 3.92 -2.50 -10.91
N LEU A 107 4.86 -1.73 -11.47
CA LEU A 107 5.61 -0.71 -10.74
C LEU A 107 4.69 0.35 -10.13
N SER A 108 3.63 0.74 -10.83
CA SER A 108 2.64 1.71 -10.34
C SER A 108 1.87 1.20 -9.13
N PHE A 109 1.75 -0.12 -8.95
CA PHE A 109 1.15 -0.71 -7.76
C PHE A 109 2.14 -0.86 -6.61
N LEU A 110 3.41 -1.18 -6.91
CA LEU A 110 4.46 -1.34 -5.89
C LEU A 110 4.78 -0.02 -5.18
N ILE A 111 4.59 1.13 -5.84
CA ILE A 111 4.82 2.46 -5.24
C ILE A 111 3.67 2.96 -4.35
N LEU A 112 2.47 2.35 -4.44
CA LEU A 112 1.28 2.81 -3.71
C LEU A 112 1.47 2.89 -2.19
N PRO A 113 2.14 1.95 -1.50
CA PRO A 113 2.39 2.07 -0.06
C PRO A 113 3.15 3.34 0.31
N MET A 114 4.19 3.69 -0.45
CA MET A 114 4.98 4.90 -0.24
C MET A 114 4.13 6.15 -0.48
N GLN A 115 3.35 6.18 -1.55
CA GLN A 115 2.44 7.29 -1.85
C GLN A 115 1.37 7.47 -0.77
N ARG A 116 0.85 6.38 -0.21
CA ARG A 116 -0.15 6.42 0.86
C ARG A 116 0.41 7.05 2.12
N VAL A 117 1.57 6.59 2.59
CA VAL A 117 2.14 7.09 3.85
C VAL A 117 2.56 8.56 3.76
N THR A 118 3.02 9.03 2.60
CA THR A 118 3.37 10.45 2.39
C THR A 118 2.16 11.35 2.21
N ARG A 119 1.04 10.80 1.72
CA ARG A 119 -0.21 11.56 1.51
C ARG A 119 -1.03 11.72 2.79
N LEU A 120 -0.92 10.80 3.76
CA LEU A 120 -1.68 10.86 5.01
C LEU A 120 -1.51 12.20 5.77
N PRO A 121 -0.28 12.71 6.01
CA PRO A 121 -0.09 14.02 6.64
C PRO A 121 -0.78 15.16 5.89
N LEU A 122 -0.68 15.18 4.56
CA LEU A 122 -1.30 16.22 3.72
C LEU A 122 -2.83 16.21 3.80
N LEU A 123 -3.42 15.02 3.89
CA LEU A 123 -4.87 14.86 4.06
C LEU A 123 -5.31 15.30 5.45
N LEU A 124 -4.56 14.96 6.50
CA LEU A 124 -4.84 15.41 7.87
C LEU A 124 -4.74 16.94 7.98
N ASP A 125 -3.73 17.55 7.39
CA ASP A 125 -3.59 19.01 7.35
C ASP A 125 -4.80 19.67 6.67
N THR A 126 -5.26 19.08 5.56
CA THR A 126 -6.45 19.56 4.85
C THR A 126 -7.71 19.41 5.71
N ILE A 127 -7.87 18.29 6.42
CA ILE A 127 -8.99 18.07 7.34
C ILE A 127 -8.95 19.11 8.48
N CYS A 128 -7.78 19.35 9.06
CA CYS A 128 -7.58 20.33 10.13
C CYS A 128 -7.94 21.76 9.66
N GLN A 129 -7.53 22.15 8.45
CA GLN A 129 -7.88 23.45 7.86
C GLN A 129 -9.39 23.60 7.55
N LYS A 130 -10.08 22.50 7.26
CA LYS A 130 -11.51 22.51 6.89
C LYS A 130 -12.45 22.27 8.07
N THR A 131 -11.91 21.86 9.22
CA THR A 131 -12.67 21.64 10.45
C THR A 131 -12.55 22.87 11.34
N PRO A 132 -13.64 23.46 11.84
CA PRO A 132 -13.56 24.64 12.71
C PRO A 132 -12.75 24.32 13.98
N ALA A 133 -11.92 25.25 14.42
CA ALA A 133 -11.00 25.12 15.57
C ALA A 133 -11.70 25.01 16.95
N GLN A 134 -12.97 24.64 16.99
CA GLN A 134 -13.80 24.62 18.20
C GLN A 134 -14.57 23.29 18.29
N THR A 135 -13.86 22.22 18.64
CA THR A 135 -14.47 21.09 19.34
C THR A 135 -13.43 20.47 20.27
N ALA A 136 -12.92 21.29 21.19
CA ALA A 136 -12.34 20.81 22.43
C ALA A 136 -13.35 21.14 23.53
N GLU A 137 -14.27 20.21 23.78
CA GLU A 137 -15.04 20.13 25.02
C GLU A 137 -14.46 19.00 25.88
#